data_AF-A0A1H7VR13-F1
#
_entry.id   AF-A0A1H7VR13-F1
#
_cell.length_a   1.000
_cell.length_b   1.000
_cell.length_c   1.000
_cell.angle_alpha   90.00
_cell.angle_beta   90.00
_cell.angle_gamma   90.00
#
_symmetry.space_group_name_H-M   'P 1'
#
loop_
_entity.id
_entity.type
_entity.pdbx_description
1 polymer ?
#
loop_
_entity_poly.entity_id
_entity_poly.type
_entity_poly.pdbx_seq_one_letter_code
_entity_poly.pdbx_strand_id
1 'polypeptide(L)'
;MSDENMNNPYESFRRLSEMWEKGLNDLLIQSIDNRELIRMTQLGVGVHSRYIERLKRNQELMANIMNIPTKNDVANVAKLTVQAEEKVDTLQQQIWSLQDSFALANQEQHKLLAEIMEFTKQLHTEWVHSAKDLAEAKKITTEMKKMRQELVEARDLKTNLLELKQELIHFSDLKNEVNVLRELLKKEKEDTALAVAGAKE
;
A
#
# COMPACT_ATOMS: atom_id res chain seq x y z
N MET A 1 16.18 101.27 20.26
CA MET A 1 15.55 100.41 19.25
C MET A 1 16.43 100.52 18.03
N SER A 2 17.51 99.73 17.96
CA SER A 2 17.52 98.33 17.47
C SER A 2 17.24 98.35 15.97
N ASP A 3 18.15 98.04 15.05
CA ASP A 3 19.35 97.20 15.08
C ASP A 3 20.33 97.73 14.00
N GLU A 4 21.63 97.82 14.30
CA GLU A 4 22.71 96.92 13.82
C GLU A 4 22.79 96.76 12.28
N ASN A 5 24.03 96.64 11.79
CA ASN A 5 24.40 96.28 10.40
C ASN A 5 24.83 97.43 9.47
N MET A 6 25.77 98.28 9.92
CA MET A 6 26.60 99.08 9.01
C MET A 6 28.07 98.65 9.11
N ASN A 7 28.52 97.94 8.07
CA ASN A 7 29.91 97.62 7.73
C ASN A 7 30.70 96.70 8.68
N ASN A 8 30.27 95.44 8.79
CA ASN A 8 31.18 94.37 9.20
C ASN A 8 31.99 93.89 7.97
N PRO A 9 33.33 94.13 7.91
CA PRO A 9 34.16 93.71 6.77
C PRO A 9 34.15 92.19 6.56
N TYR A 10 33.79 91.41 7.58
CA TYR A 10 33.61 89.97 7.50
C TYR A 10 32.43 89.56 6.61
N GLU A 11 31.29 90.27 6.66
CA GLU A 11 30.15 89.98 5.77
C GLU A 11 30.49 90.28 4.30
N SER A 12 31.29 91.32 4.05
CA SER A 12 31.71 91.69 2.69
C SER A 12 32.67 90.65 2.10
N PHE A 13 33.62 90.15 2.90
CA PHE A 13 34.50 89.04 2.49
C PHE A 13 33.72 87.75 2.25
N ARG A 14 32.75 87.45 3.11
CA ARG A 14 31.88 86.27 2.97
C ARG A 14 31.06 86.33 1.67
N ARG A 15 30.45 87.47 1.35
CA ARG A 15 29.73 87.66 0.08
C ARG A 15 30.64 87.53 -1.14
N LEU A 16 31.87 88.05 -1.07
CA LEU A 16 32.86 87.90 -2.14
C LEU A 16 33.27 86.44 -2.33
N SER A 17 33.47 85.70 -1.23
CA SER A 17 33.75 84.26 -1.23
C SER A 17 32.60 83.47 -1.81
N GLU A 18 31.36 83.76 -1.42
CA GLU A 18 30.16 83.11 -1.93
C GLU A 18 29.95 83.39 -3.43
N MET A 19 30.27 84.61 -3.90
CA MET A 19 30.28 84.93 -5.33
C MET A 19 31.39 84.21 -6.10
N TRP A 20 32.58 84.10 -5.51
CA TRP A 20 33.69 83.34 -6.08
C TRP A 20 33.37 81.85 -6.18
N GLU A 21 32.79 81.28 -5.12
CA GLU A 21 32.37 79.89 -5.06
C GLU A 21 31.29 79.61 -6.11
N LYS A 22 30.27 80.47 -6.22
CA LYS A 22 29.26 80.36 -7.28
C LYS A 22 29.87 80.49 -8.67
N GLY A 23 30.77 81.45 -8.89
CA GLY A 23 31.43 81.65 -10.19
C GLY A 23 32.30 80.45 -10.59
N LEU A 24 33.06 79.88 -9.65
CA LEU A 24 33.82 78.66 -9.89
C LEU A 24 32.91 77.47 -10.13
N ASN A 25 31.82 77.34 -9.37
CA ASN A 25 30.88 76.24 -9.50
C ASN A 25 30.13 76.30 -10.85
N ASP A 26 29.71 77.47 -11.30
CA ASP A 26 29.08 77.67 -12.60
C ASP A 26 30.06 77.38 -13.75
N LEU A 27 31.33 77.78 -13.63
CA LEU A 27 32.37 77.41 -14.60
C LEU A 27 32.65 75.90 -14.61
N LEU A 28 32.64 75.25 -13.46
CA LEU A 28 32.82 73.81 -13.34
C LEU A 28 31.66 73.06 -14.00
N ILE A 29 30.42 73.47 -13.69
CA ILE A 29 29.21 72.91 -14.30
C ILE A 29 29.23 73.14 -15.81
N GLN A 30 29.58 74.33 -16.28
CA GLN A 30 29.68 74.62 -17.72
C GLN A 30 30.78 73.79 -18.40
N SER A 31 31.89 73.52 -17.72
CA SER A 31 32.96 72.67 -18.24
C SER A 31 32.59 71.18 -18.27
N ILE A 32 31.82 70.70 -17.29
CA ILE A 32 31.38 69.30 -17.19
C ILE A 32 30.17 69.03 -18.09
N ASP A 33 29.24 69.98 -18.19
CA ASP A 33 28.02 69.90 -18.99
C ASP A 33 28.26 70.24 -20.47
N ASN A 34 29.52 70.46 -20.87
CA ASN A 34 29.87 70.52 -22.27
C ASN A 34 29.72 69.11 -22.88
N ARG A 35 28.62 68.92 -23.60
CA ARG A 35 28.27 67.70 -24.33
C ARG A 35 29.41 67.16 -25.21
N GLU A 36 30.29 68.03 -25.68
CA GLU A 36 31.49 67.66 -26.44
C GLU A 36 32.58 67.00 -25.57
N LEU A 37 32.81 67.51 -24.35
CA LEU A 37 33.74 66.90 -23.38
C LEU A 37 33.23 65.55 -22.88
N ILE A 38 31.93 65.43 -22.62
CA ILE A 38 31.31 64.14 -22.26
C ILE A 38 31.49 63.14 -23.40
N ARG A 39 31.27 63.55 -24.66
CA ARG A 39 31.43 62.68 -25.83
C ARG A 39 32.90 62.30 -26.08
N MET A 40 33.83 63.23 -25.93
CA MET A 40 35.28 62.96 -25.98
C MET A 40 35.71 62.01 -24.88
N THR A 41 35.21 62.18 -23.66
CA THR A 41 35.50 61.30 -22.52
C THR A 41 34.93 59.90 -22.76
N GLN A 42 33.70 59.79 -23.26
CA GLN A 42 33.12 58.49 -23.65
C GLN A 42 33.93 57.80 -24.76
N LEU A 43 34.41 58.54 -25.77
CA LEU A 43 35.30 58.01 -26.80
C LEU A 43 36.65 57.60 -26.23
N GLY A 44 37.24 58.40 -25.34
CA GLY A 44 38.50 58.11 -24.66
C GLY A 44 38.40 56.86 -23.78
N VAL A 45 37.32 56.73 -23.00
CA VAL A 45 37.00 55.53 -22.22
C VAL A 45 36.81 54.32 -23.13
N GLY A 46 36.13 54.48 -24.27
CA GLY A 46 35.95 53.42 -25.26
C GLY A 46 37.26 52.93 -25.87
N VAL A 47 38.18 53.84 -26.22
CA VAL A 47 39.51 53.51 -26.75
C VAL A 47 40.38 52.87 -25.67
N HIS A 48 40.35 53.41 -24.45
CA HIS A 48 41.08 52.86 -23.31
C HIS A 48 40.62 51.44 -22.96
N SER A 49 39.30 51.19 -22.99
CA SER A 49 38.73 49.85 -22.80
C SER A 49 39.25 48.85 -23.84
N ARG A 50 39.26 49.22 -25.13
CA ARG A 50 39.83 48.38 -26.20
C ARG A 50 41.33 48.12 -25.99
N TYR A 51 42.06 49.10 -25.45
CA TYR A 51 43.49 48.95 -25.16
C TYR A 51 43.72 47.98 -23.99
N ILE A 52 42.92 48.08 -22.93
CA ILE A 52 42.94 47.15 -21.80
C ILE A 52 42.57 45.73 -22.25
N GLU A 53 41.59 45.55 -23.13
CA GLU A 53 41.25 44.24 -23.69
C GLU A 53 42.42 43.60 -24.45
N ARG A 54 43.12 44.39 -25.27
CA ARG A 54 44.32 43.89 -25.99
C ARG A 54 45.44 43.51 -25.02
N LEU A 55 45.64 44.30 -23.97
CA LEU A 55 46.61 44.00 -22.91
C LEU A 55 46.26 42.72 -22.16
N LYS A 56 45.00 42.52 -21.76
CA LYS A 56 44.52 41.27 -21.17
C LYS A 56 44.75 40.07 -22.09
N ARG A 57 44.42 40.21 -23.38
CA ARG A 57 44.56 39.14 -24.36
C ARG A 57 46.03 38.77 -24.60
N ASN A 58 46.94 39.76 -24.61
CA ASN A 58 48.39 39.51 -24.66
C ASN A 58 48.91 38.88 -23.37
N GLN A 59 48.40 39.30 -22.21
CA GLN A 59 48.74 38.68 -20.93
C GLN A 59 48.31 37.21 -20.89
N GLU A 60 47.13 36.88 -21.42
CA GLU A 60 46.65 35.50 -21.56
C GLU A 60 47.53 34.67 -22.52
N LEU A 61 47.93 35.24 -23.66
CA LEU A 61 48.85 34.56 -24.59
C LEU A 61 50.23 34.29 -23.96
N MET A 62 50.78 35.26 -23.25
CA MET A 62 52.08 35.12 -22.56
C MET A 62 51.99 34.16 -21.38
N ALA A 63 50.88 34.18 -20.65
CA ALA A 63 50.63 33.23 -19.57
C ALA A 63 50.48 31.80 -20.10
N ASN A 64 49.86 31.62 -21.27
CA ASN A 64 49.76 30.32 -21.94
C ASN A 64 51.13 29.79 -22.38
N ILE A 65 52.01 30.64 -22.91
CA ILE A 65 53.40 30.25 -23.25
C ILE A 65 54.20 29.88 -22.00
N MET A 66 54.03 30.63 -20.91
CA MET A 66 54.75 30.41 -19.65
C MET A 66 54.08 29.37 -18.74
N ASN A 67 52.95 28.79 -19.19
CA ASN A 67 52.14 27.82 -18.43
C ASN A 67 51.72 28.34 -17.04
N ILE A 68 51.50 29.65 -16.92
CA ILE A 68 51.09 30.32 -15.68
C ILE A 68 49.55 30.43 -15.69
N PRO A 69 48.84 29.98 -14.64
CA PRO A 69 47.40 30.06 -14.60
C PRO A 69 46.93 31.52 -14.66
N THR A 70 45.97 31.80 -15.55
CA THR A 70 45.36 33.12 -15.66
C THR A 70 44.27 33.30 -14.60
N LYS A 71 43.87 34.55 -14.33
CA LYS A 71 42.74 34.84 -13.41
C LYS A 71 41.45 34.14 -13.86
N ASN A 72 41.27 33.95 -15.16
CA ASN A 72 40.11 33.26 -15.71
C ASN A 72 40.16 31.76 -15.41
N ASP A 73 41.34 31.14 -15.44
CA ASP A 73 41.50 29.72 -15.11
C ASP A 73 41.20 29.46 -13.64
N VAL A 74 41.71 30.31 -12.74
CA VAL A 74 41.41 30.23 -11.30
C VAL A 74 39.92 30.43 -11.04
N ALA A 75 39.29 31.40 -11.71
CA ALA A 75 37.85 31.63 -11.59
C ALA A 75 37.03 30.45 -12.13
N ASN A 76 37.45 29.85 -13.24
CA ASN A 76 36.79 28.68 -13.83
C ASN A 76 36.94 27.45 -12.93
N VAL A 77 38.12 27.21 -12.37
CA VAL A 77 38.35 26.12 -11.40
C VAL A 77 37.48 26.34 -10.16
N ALA A 78 37.47 27.55 -9.59
CA ALA A 78 36.62 27.86 -8.45
C ALA A 78 35.13 27.63 -8.76
N LYS A 79 34.67 28.05 -9.94
CA LYS A 79 33.28 27.81 -10.39
C LYS A 79 32.98 26.32 -10.55
N LEU A 80 33.90 25.55 -11.13
CA LEU A 80 33.75 24.10 -11.28
C LEU A 80 33.74 23.39 -9.92
N THR A 81 34.55 23.85 -8.96
CA THR A 81 34.55 23.33 -7.59
C THR A 81 33.23 23.61 -6.90
N VAL A 82 32.72 24.84 -6.96
CA VAL A 82 31.40 25.17 -6.39
C VAL A 82 30.29 24.31 -7.02
N GLN A 83 30.31 24.14 -8.35
CA GLN A 83 29.35 23.27 -9.02
C GLN A 83 29.50 21.79 -8.65
N ALA A 84 30.72 21.34 -8.37
CA ALA A 84 30.96 19.99 -7.91
C ALA A 84 30.43 19.79 -6.48
N GLU A 85 30.66 20.76 -5.58
CA GLU A 85 30.10 20.77 -4.23
C GLU A 85 28.56 20.73 -4.26
N GLU A 86 27.92 21.61 -5.03
CA GLU A 86 26.45 21.62 -5.18
C GLU A 86 25.89 20.28 -5.69
N LYS A 87 26.61 19.63 -6.63
CA LYS A 87 26.21 18.31 -7.14
C LYS A 87 26.43 17.20 -6.11
N VAL A 88 27.52 17.24 -5.35
CA VAL A 88 27.79 16.30 -4.27
C VAL A 88 26.73 16.43 -3.17
N ASP A 89 26.35 17.65 -2.80
CA ASP A 89 25.28 17.89 -1.84
C ASP A 89 23.93 17.35 -2.34
N THR A 90 23.62 17.56 -3.62
CA THR A 90 22.40 17.01 -4.23
C THR A 90 22.41 15.48 -4.20
N LEU A 91 23.53 14.85 -4.53
CA LEU A 91 23.68 13.39 -4.45
C LEU A 91 23.54 12.89 -3.01
N GLN A 92 24.12 13.60 -2.05
CA GLN A 92 24.02 13.24 -0.65
C GLN A 92 22.57 13.30 -0.17
N GLN A 93 21.82 14.34 -0.55
CA GLN A 93 20.39 14.43 -0.24
C GLN A 93 19.57 13.31 -0.88
N GLN A 94 19.90 12.92 -2.12
CA GLN A 94 19.27 11.78 -2.78
C GLN A 94 19.61 10.45 -2.10
N ILE A 95 20.84 10.28 -1.61
CA ILE A 95 21.24 9.08 -0.87
C ILE A 95 20.47 9.00 0.46
N TRP A 96 20.33 10.12 1.17
CA TRP A 96 19.53 10.17 2.40
C TRP A 96 18.06 9.82 2.14
N SER A 97 17.45 10.41 1.11
CA SER A 97 16.05 10.10 0.77
C SER A 97 15.86 8.65 0.33
N LEU A 98 16.83 8.09 -0.41
CA LEU A 98 16.83 6.68 -0.77
C LEU A 98 16.98 5.79 0.46
N GLN A 99 17.87 6.12 1.38
CA GLN A 99 18.05 5.38 2.63
C GLN A 99 16.77 5.37 3.48
N ASP A 100 16.11 6.52 3.60
CA ASP A 100 14.84 6.63 4.33
C ASP A 100 13.74 5.81 3.63
N SER A 101 13.63 5.92 2.31
CA SER A 101 12.66 5.14 1.53
C SER A 101 12.90 3.63 1.64
N PHE A 102 14.17 3.20 1.66
CA PHE A 102 14.55 1.81 1.81
C PHE A 102 14.22 1.29 3.21
N ALA A 103 14.48 2.09 4.26
CA ALA A 103 14.14 1.74 5.63
C ALA A 103 12.62 1.55 5.80
N LEU A 104 11.81 2.46 5.24
CA LEU A 104 10.35 2.36 5.24
C LEU A 104 9.88 1.13 4.46
N ALA A 105 10.38 0.92 3.25
CA ALA A 105 10.03 -0.24 2.44
C ALA A 105 10.38 -1.56 3.12
N ASN A 106 11.54 -1.65 3.77
CA ASN A 106 11.94 -2.83 4.51
C ASN A 106 11.04 -3.08 5.74
N GLN A 107 10.65 -2.02 6.45
CA GLN A 107 9.70 -2.12 7.55
C GLN A 107 8.33 -2.62 7.08
N GLU A 108 7.82 -2.10 5.96
CA GLU A 108 6.56 -2.57 5.35
C GLU A 108 6.67 -4.02 4.89
N GLN A 109 7.78 -4.41 4.25
CA GLN A 109 8.04 -5.80 3.89
C GLN A 109 8.03 -6.73 5.10
N HIS A 110 8.65 -6.33 6.22
CA HIS A 110 8.61 -7.12 7.45
C HIS A 110 7.18 -7.27 8.01
N LYS A 111 6.35 -6.22 7.95
CA LYS A 111 4.93 -6.31 8.35
C LYS A 111 4.16 -7.26 7.45
N LEU A 112 4.31 -7.14 6.13
CA LEU A 112 3.65 -8.04 5.17
C LEU A 112 4.08 -9.50 5.38
N LEU A 113 5.37 -9.75 5.62
CA LEU A 113 5.85 -11.10 5.93
C LEU A 113 5.26 -11.64 7.23
N ALA A 114 5.08 -10.80 8.25
CA ALA A 114 4.41 -11.20 9.50
C ALA A 114 2.94 -11.56 9.25
N GLU A 115 2.20 -10.73 8.50
CA GLU A 115 0.80 -11.00 8.12
C GLU A 115 0.67 -12.29 7.30
N ILE A 116 1.55 -12.51 6.31
CA ILE A 116 1.59 -13.76 5.53
C ILE A 116 1.83 -14.96 6.44
N MET A 117 2.73 -14.83 7.42
CA MET A 117 3.01 -15.91 8.36
C MET A 117 1.80 -16.22 9.25
N GLU A 118 1.09 -15.21 9.74
CA GLU A 118 -0.14 -15.38 10.51
C GLU A 118 -1.24 -16.03 9.67
N PHE A 119 -1.43 -15.55 8.45
CA PHE A 119 -2.39 -16.14 7.51
C PHE A 119 -2.06 -17.61 7.18
N THR A 120 -0.77 -17.92 6.97
CA THR A 120 -0.32 -19.29 6.73
C THR A 120 -0.56 -20.19 7.94
N LYS A 121 -0.35 -19.68 9.16
CA LYS A 121 -0.69 -20.41 10.39
C LYS A 121 -2.19 -20.68 10.48
N GLN A 122 -3.04 -19.68 10.21
CA GLN A 122 -4.49 -19.83 10.22
C GLN A 122 -4.94 -20.88 9.19
N LEU A 123 -4.47 -20.79 7.94
CA LEU A 123 -4.74 -21.79 6.91
C LEU A 123 -4.32 -23.19 7.32
N HIS A 124 -3.14 -23.33 7.94
CA HIS A 124 -2.69 -24.63 8.44
C HIS A 124 -3.64 -25.17 9.50
N THR A 125 -4.09 -24.33 10.45
CA THR A 125 -5.03 -24.76 11.49
C THR A 125 -6.40 -25.13 10.92
N GLU A 126 -6.92 -24.38 9.96
CA GLU A 126 -8.18 -24.68 9.28
C GLU A 126 -8.07 -25.96 8.45
N TRP A 127 -6.94 -26.19 7.79
CA TRP A 127 -6.70 -27.42 7.04
C TRP A 127 -6.66 -28.65 7.95
N VAL A 128 -5.97 -28.56 9.09
CA VAL A 128 -5.94 -29.63 10.10
C VAL A 128 -7.34 -29.88 10.66
N HIS A 129 -8.11 -28.83 10.93
CA HIS A 129 -9.48 -28.96 11.41
C HIS A 129 -10.39 -29.64 10.37
N SER A 130 -10.34 -29.17 9.12
CA SER A 130 -11.11 -29.76 8.01
C SER A 130 -10.75 -31.23 7.78
N ALA A 131 -9.47 -31.60 7.88
CA ALA A 131 -9.04 -32.99 7.80
C ALA A 131 -9.65 -33.86 8.92
N LYS A 132 -9.77 -33.32 10.13
CA LYS A 132 -10.42 -33.98 11.26
C LYS A 132 -11.93 -34.14 11.03
N ASP A 133 -12.61 -33.10 10.60
CA ASP A 133 -14.04 -33.14 10.31
C ASP A 133 -14.37 -34.16 9.22
N LEU A 134 -13.50 -34.30 8.21
CA LEU A 134 -13.64 -35.30 7.15
C LEU A 134 -13.49 -36.73 7.71
N ALA A 135 -12.59 -36.93 8.69
CA ALA A 135 -12.48 -38.22 9.38
C ALA A 135 -13.74 -38.55 10.20
N GLU A 136 -14.30 -37.56 10.89
CA GLU A 136 -15.56 -37.71 11.63
C GLU A 136 -16.75 -37.98 10.69
N ALA A 137 -16.85 -37.25 9.58
CA ALA A 137 -17.85 -37.48 8.54
C ALA A 137 -17.75 -38.89 7.96
N LYS A 138 -16.52 -39.39 7.71
CA LYS A 138 -16.31 -40.79 7.30
C LYS A 138 -16.85 -41.76 8.34
N LYS A 139 -16.62 -41.53 9.63
CA LYS A 139 -17.18 -42.36 10.70
C LYS A 139 -18.71 -42.36 10.67
N ILE A 140 -19.34 -41.20 10.57
CA ILE A 140 -20.80 -41.08 10.45
C ILE A 140 -21.31 -41.82 9.21
N THR A 141 -20.63 -41.74 8.06
CA THR A 141 -21.05 -42.49 6.86
C THR A 141 -20.97 -44.00 7.07
N THR A 142 -20.00 -44.50 7.84
CA THR A 142 -19.95 -45.93 8.19
C THR A 142 -21.09 -46.33 9.13
N GLU A 143 -21.42 -45.48 10.10
CA GLU A 143 -22.56 -45.70 11.01
C GLU A 143 -23.89 -45.65 10.26
N MET A 144 -24.08 -44.71 9.33
CA MET A 144 -25.27 -44.68 8.46
C MET A 144 -25.40 -45.94 7.60
N LYS A 145 -24.28 -46.48 7.08
CA LYS A 145 -24.32 -47.76 6.34
C LYS A 145 -24.80 -48.90 7.23
N LYS A 146 -24.34 -48.97 8.48
CA LYS A 146 -24.80 -49.97 9.46
C LYS A 146 -26.28 -49.79 9.78
N MET A 147 -26.73 -48.58 10.10
CA MET A 147 -28.16 -48.30 10.35
C MET A 147 -29.03 -48.67 9.15
N ARG A 148 -28.56 -48.42 7.92
CA ARG A 148 -29.28 -48.83 6.72
C ARG A 148 -29.39 -50.35 6.61
N GLN A 149 -28.36 -51.08 7.00
CA GLN A 149 -28.41 -52.54 7.03
C GLN A 149 -29.37 -53.05 8.12
N GLU A 150 -29.29 -52.50 9.33
CA GLU A 150 -30.21 -52.82 10.44
C GLU A 150 -31.68 -52.54 10.06
N LEU A 151 -31.95 -51.46 9.30
CA LEU A 151 -33.28 -51.17 8.78
C LEU A 151 -33.77 -52.19 7.74
N VAL A 152 -32.88 -52.72 6.90
CA VAL A 152 -33.22 -53.80 5.97
C VAL A 152 -33.55 -55.07 6.75
N GLU A 153 -32.73 -55.44 7.73
CA GLU A 153 -32.97 -56.59 8.60
C GLU A 153 -34.31 -56.45 9.37
N ALA A 154 -34.61 -55.26 9.90
CA ALA A 154 -35.88 -54.98 10.56
C ALA A 154 -37.09 -55.07 9.59
N ARG A 155 -36.91 -54.69 8.31
CA ARG A 155 -37.93 -54.84 7.28
C ARG A 155 -38.20 -56.32 6.98
N ASP A 156 -37.15 -57.13 6.88
CA ASP A 156 -37.27 -58.57 6.63
C ASP A 156 -37.91 -59.29 7.82
N LEU A 157 -37.57 -58.89 9.06
CA LEU A 157 -38.26 -59.38 10.25
C LEU A 157 -39.76 -59.02 10.22
N LYS A 158 -40.11 -57.82 9.74
CA LYS A 158 -41.51 -57.42 9.59
C LYS A 158 -42.25 -58.26 8.55
N THR A 159 -41.62 -58.63 7.42
CA THR A 159 -42.25 -59.53 6.44
C THR A 159 -42.46 -60.92 7.04
N ASN A 160 -41.46 -61.46 7.73
CA ASN A 160 -41.58 -62.77 8.39
C ASN A 160 -42.68 -62.77 9.48
N LEU A 161 -42.83 -61.68 10.24
CA LEU A 161 -43.93 -61.54 11.21
C LEU A 161 -45.31 -61.49 10.53
N LEU A 162 -45.42 -60.90 9.34
CA LEU A 162 -46.68 -60.90 8.58
C LEU A 162 -47.01 -62.31 8.07
N GLU A 163 -46.01 -63.05 7.60
CA GLU A 163 -46.15 -64.45 7.18
C GLU A 163 -46.59 -65.33 8.36
N LEU A 164 -45.91 -65.24 9.50
CA LEU A 164 -46.29 -65.95 10.73
C LEU A 164 -47.72 -65.61 11.19
N LYS A 165 -48.13 -64.34 11.05
CA LYS A 165 -49.51 -63.93 11.38
C LYS A 165 -50.52 -64.59 10.43
N GLN A 166 -50.20 -64.70 9.14
CA GLN A 166 -51.06 -65.41 8.17
C GLN A 166 -51.14 -66.91 8.49
N GLU A 167 -50.02 -67.55 8.82
CA GLU A 167 -50.00 -68.95 9.24
C GLU A 167 -50.82 -69.17 10.52
N LEU A 168 -50.74 -68.26 11.50
CA LEU A 168 -51.53 -68.36 12.73
C LEU A 168 -53.04 -68.26 12.47
N ILE A 169 -53.45 -67.42 11.52
CA ILE A 169 -54.86 -67.35 11.07
C ILE A 169 -55.25 -68.69 10.45
N HIS A 170 -54.42 -69.25 9.57
CA HIS A 170 -54.68 -70.56 8.97
C HIS A 170 -54.79 -71.67 10.02
N PHE A 171 -53.93 -71.67 11.05
CA PHE A 171 -54.04 -72.59 12.19
C PHE A 171 -55.31 -72.38 13.01
N SER A 172 -55.77 -71.14 13.17
CA SER A 172 -57.04 -70.85 13.83
C SER A 172 -58.22 -71.43 13.06
N ASP A 173 -58.21 -71.29 11.73
CA ASP A 173 -59.25 -71.85 10.85
C ASP A 173 -59.24 -73.37 10.89
N LEU A 174 -58.07 -74.01 10.78
CA LEU A 174 -57.92 -75.47 10.94
C LEU A 174 -58.41 -75.95 12.32
N LYS A 175 -58.12 -75.21 13.39
CA LYS A 175 -58.62 -75.54 14.74
C LYS A 175 -60.14 -75.48 14.80
N ASN A 176 -60.76 -74.50 14.14
CA ASN A 176 -62.22 -74.40 14.05
C ASN A 176 -62.78 -75.59 13.26
N GLU A 177 -62.19 -75.95 12.13
CA GLU A 177 -62.58 -77.13 11.34
C GLU A 177 -62.46 -78.43 12.14
N VAL A 178 -61.36 -78.63 12.89
CA VAL A 178 -61.19 -79.81 13.77
C VAL A 178 -62.23 -79.84 14.88
N ASN A 179 -62.62 -78.68 15.44
CA ASN A 179 -63.70 -78.62 16.42
C ASN A 179 -65.05 -78.99 15.81
N VAL A 180 -65.35 -78.53 14.60
CA VAL A 180 -66.55 -78.93 13.85
C VAL A 180 -66.53 -80.44 13.59
N LEU A 181 -65.40 -81.00 13.14
CA LEU A 181 -65.25 -82.44 12.94
C LEU A 181 -65.44 -83.22 14.24
N ARG A 182 -64.95 -82.71 15.39
CA ARG A 182 -65.19 -83.31 16.71
C ARG A 182 -66.67 -83.27 17.10
N GLU A 183 -67.38 -82.19 16.81
CA GLU A 183 -68.82 -82.08 17.06
C GLU A 183 -69.63 -83.02 16.16
N LEU A 184 -69.24 -83.16 14.89
CA LEU A 184 -69.83 -84.13 13.97
C LEU A 184 -69.58 -85.57 14.44
N LEU A 185 -68.37 -85.90 14.92
CA LEU A 185 -68.06 -87.21 15.51
C LEU A 185 -68.84 -87.48 16.81
N LYS A 186 -69.15 -86.44 17.60
CA LYS A 186 -70.04 -86.59 18.77
C LYS A 186 -71.47 -86.89 18.33
N LYS A 187 -71.99 -86.18 17.33
CA LYS A 187 -73.30 -86.45 16.74
C LYS A 187 -73.39 -87.85 16.13
N GLU A 188 -72.36 -88.29 15.42
CA GLU A 188 -72.33 -89.65 14.84
C GLU A 188 -72.28 -90.74 15.92
N LYS A 189 -71.61 -90.48 17.05
CA LYS A 189 -71.66 -91.35 18.24
C LYS A 189 -73.03 -91.35 18.94
N GLU A 190 -73.76 -90.24 18.91
CA GLU A 190 -75.13 -90.15 19.43
C GLU A 190 -76.15 -90.82 18.49
N ASP A 191 -75.98 -90.68 17.18
CA ASP A 191 -76.81 -91.32 16.15
C ASP A 191 -76.57 -92.84 16.09
N THR A 192 -75.34 -93.30 16.32
CA THR A 192 -75.06 -94.75 16.47
C THR A 192 -75.57 -95.31 17.80
N ALA A 193 -75.68 -94.50 18.87
CA ALA A 193 -76.36 -94.90 20.10
C ALA A 193 -77.89 -95.01 19.92
N LEU A 194 -78.50 -94.15 19.10
CA LEU A 194 -79.92 -94.21 18.72
C LEU A 194 -80.23 -95.36 17.75
N ALA A 195 -79.32 -95.72 16.84
CA ALA A 195 -79.48 -96.89 15.96
C ALA A 195 -79.38 -98.23 16.72
N VAL A 196 -78.64 -98.27 17.84
CA VAL A 196 -78.56 -99.47 18.71
C VAL A 196 -79.75 -99.53 19.69
N ALA A 197 -80.36 -98.40 20.06
CA ALA A 197 -81.56 -98.36 20.88
C ALA A 197 -82.85 -98.73 20.12
N GLY A 198 -82.90 -98.54 18.78
CA GLY A 198 -84.04 -98.98 17.95
C GLY A 198 -84.08 -100.47 17.59
N ALA A 199 -83.09 -101.26 18.02
CA ALA A 199 -83.02 -102.71 17.77
C ALA A 199 -83.22 -103.58 19.03
N LYS A 200 -83.61 -102.98 20.17
CA LYS A 200 -84.09 -103.69 21.34
C LYS A 200 -85.31 -103.00 21.94
N GLU A 201 -86.45 -103.66 21.71
CA GLU A 201 -87.76 -103.53 22.36
C GLU A 201 -88.65 -102.33 22.00
#